data_AF-A0A7G6Y1R1-F1
#
_entry.id   AF-A0A7G6Y1R1-F1
#
_cell.length_a   1.000
_cell.length_b   1.000
_cell.length_c   1.000
_cell.angle_alpha   90.00
_cell.angle_beta   90.00
_cell.angle_gamma   90.00
#
_symmetry.space_group_name_H-M   'P 1'
#
loop_
_entity.id
_entity.type
_entity.pdbx_description
1 polymer ?
#
loop_
_entity_poly.entity_id
_entity_poly.type
_entity_poly.pdbx_seq_one_letter_code
_entity_poly.pdbx_strand_id
1 'polypeptide(L)'
;MKKIVIAALAATTAFASPALAQSGSFGSSGTDSTPLRATIAAVCTIDAPAGGSLTVGTADQAIGNTAAQCNDPDGFTATIASANGGVLKGTGNNTQTIAYTMTIANVPSATNLSLANQYTFTQGGEANAVAGYTLPTTVTVENPAIAFADDYSDTITFSIVAQ
;
A
#
# COMPACT_ATOMS: atom_id res chain seq x y z
N MET A 1 -30.31 3.80 34.93
CA MET A 1 -29.61 3.67 36.23
C MET A 1 -28.42 4.61 36.22
N LYS A 2 -28.36 5.55 37.17
CA LYS A 2 -27.27 6.52 37.35
C LYS A 2 -26.04 5.84 37.94
N LYS A 3 -24.85 6.13 37.42
CA LYS A 3 -23.63 6.30 38.24
C LYS A 3 -22.77 7.44 37.68
N ILE A 4 -22.55 8.41 38.55
CA ILE A 4 -21.65 9.57 38.48
C ILE A 4 -20.35 9.16 39.22
N VAL A 5 -19.29 9.99 39.09
CA VAL A 5 -18.19 10.31 40.06
C VAL A 5 -16.82 10.14 39.38
N ILE A 6 -16.18 11.20 38.86
CA ILE A 6 -15.32 12.24 39.52
C ILE A 6 -13.91 11.72 39.84
N ALA A 7 -12.86 12.39 39.34
CA ALA A 7 -11.84 13.10 40.14
C ALA A 7 -10.58 13.44 39.31
N ALA A 8 -10.25 14.73 39.26
CA ALA A 8 -8.95 15.26 38.86
C ALA A 8 -7.92 15.08 39.99
N LEU A 9 -6.64 14.92 39.63
CA LEU A 9 -5.52 15.17 40.54
C LEU A 9 -4.42 15.94 39.78
N ALA A 10 -4.01 17.06 40.36
CA ALA A 10 -2.93 17.94 39.93
C ALA A 10 -1.72 17.79 40.87
N ALA A 11 -0.50 17.97 40.35
CA ALA A 11 0.72 18.42 41.08
C ALA A 11 1.90 18.49 40.08
N THR A 12 2.33 19.67 39.60
CA THR A 12 3.35 20.61 40.17
C THR A 12 4.82 20.15 40.10
N THR A 13 5.54 20.78 39.15
CA THR A 13 6.87 21.44 39.25
C THR A 13 8.12 20.67 39.73
N ALA A 14 9.14 20.65 38.88
CA ALA A 14 10.47 21.15 39.24
C ALA A 14 11.27 21.55 37.98
N PHE A 15 11.67 22.81 37.92
CA PHE A 15 12.68 23.33 37.00
C PHE A 15 14.07 22.97 37.52
N ALA A 16 14.91 22.33 36.70
CA ALA A 16 16.36 22.32 36.89
C ALA A 16 16.99 22.98 35.65
N SER A 17 17.49 24.20 35.83
CA SER A 17 18.27 24.94 34.83
C SER A 17 19.76 24.50 34.90
N PRO A 18 20.64 25.00 34.02
CA PRO A 18 21.51 24.19 33.17
C PRO A 18 22.91 23.95 33.76
N ALA A 19 23.52 22.81 33.44
CA ALA A 19 24.96 22.62 33.58
C ALA A 19 25.64 22.83 32.22
N LEU A 20 26.00 24.08 31.92
CA LEU A 20 26.96 24.43 30.87
C LEU A 20 28.35 24.60 31.49
N ALA A 21 29.36 24.18 30.73
CA ALA A 21 30.81 24.40 30.89
C ALA A 21 31.63 23.25 31.47
N GLN A 22 31.75 22.16 30.70
CA GLN A 22 32.97 21.35 30.74
C GLN A 22 34.03 22.05 29.87
N SER A 23 34.99 22.69 30.54
CA SER A 23 36.20 23.22 29.93
C SER A 23 37.04 22.05 29.39
N GLY A 24 37.11 21.91 28.07
CA GLY A 24 37.97 20.96 27.39
C GLY A 24 39.43 21.41 27.47
N SER A 25 40.24 20.67 28.22
CA SER A 25 41.70 20.75 28.24
C SER A 25 42.26 20.16 26.94
N PHE A 26 42.76 21.00 26.03
CA PHE A 26 43.57 20.54 24.90
C PHE A 26 44.99 20.22 25.40
N GLY A 27 45.22 18.97 25.80
CA GLY A 27 46.52 18.58 26.33
C GLY A 27 46.61 17.16 26.84
N SER A 28 46.35 16.17 25.99
CA SER A 28 46.88 14.81 26.17
C SER A 28 46.71 14.05 24.86
N SER A 29 47.73 13.33 24.42
CA SER A 29 47.62 12.40 23.29
C SER A 29 46.61 11.30 23.65
N GLY A 30 45.35 11.54 23.29
CA GLY A 30 44.24 10.61 23.44
C GLY A 30 43.39 10.67 22.18
N THR A 31 42.89 9.53 21.73
CA THR A 31 41.99 9.45 20.58
C THR A 31 40.62 9.96 21.02
N ASP A 32 40.29 11.19 20.64
CA ASP A 32 38.96 11.75 20.83
C ASP A 32 38.08 11.36 19.64
N SER A 33 36.84 10.94 19.88
CA SER A 33 35.90 10.54 18.83
C SER A 33 34.51 11.09 19.14
N THR A 34 33.93 11.78 18.17
CA THR A 34 32.55 12.30 18.25
C THR A 34 31.65 11.42 17.39
N PRO A 35 30.65 10.74 17.97
CA PRO A 35 29.74 9.90 17.19
C PRO A 35 28.79 10.77 16.37
N LEU A 36 28.73 10.54 15.07
CA LEU A 36 27.70 11.10 14.19
C LEU A 36 26.55 10.10 14.06
N ARG A 37 25.31 10.58 14.13
CA ARG A 37 24.09 9.78 13.96
C ARG A 37 23.17 10.46 12.96
N ALA A 38 22.55 9.66 12.10
CA ALA A 38 21.51 10.08 11.16
C ALA A 38 20.38 9.04 11.16
N THR A 39 19.16 9.49 10.87
CA THR A 39 17.97 8.64 10.73
C THR A 39 17.35 8.88 9.37
N ILE A 40 17.08 7.80 8.63
CA ILE A 40 16.37 7.83 7.34
C ILE A 40 14.95 7.34 7.60
N ALA A 41 13.94 8.07 7.11
CA ALA A 41 12.55 7.65 7.22
C ALA A 41 12.21 6.58 6.18
N ALA A 42 11.25 5.72 6.52
CA ALA A 42 10.64 4.80 5.56
C ALA A 42 9.81 5.60 4.53
N VAL A 43 9.94 5.22 3.27
CA VAL A 43 9.32 5.82 2.09
C VAL A 43 8.97 4.68 1.14
N CYS A 44 7.70 4.58 0.80
CA CYS A 44 7.24 3.72 -0.28
C CYS A 44 6.59 4.55 -1.40
N THR A 45 6.73 4.09 -2.64
CA THR A 45 6.10 4.68 -3.84
C THR A 45 5.40 3.58 -4.64
N ILE A 46 4.29 3.93 -5.28
CA ILE A 46 3.54 3.04 -6.15
C ILE A 46 3.14 3.77 -7.43
N ASP A 47 3.27 3.08 -8.55
CA ASP A 47 2.78 3.49 -9.86
C ASP A 47 1.83 2.41 -10.37
N ALA A 48 0.54 2.74 -10.47
CA ALA A 48 -0.49 1.81 -10.91
C ALA A 48 -0.60 1.82 -12.44
N PRO A 49 -1.04 0.72 -13.08
CA PRO A 49 -1.28 0.72 -14.51
C PRO A 49 -2.30 1.79 -14.88
N ALA A 50 -2.10 2.44 -16.03
CA ALA A 50 -3.01 3.44 -16.59
C ALA A 50 -4.42 2.88 -16.94
N GLY A 51 -4.60 1.56 -16.84
CA GLY A 51 -5.79 0.85 -17.26
C GLY A 51 -5.78 0.56 -18.76
N GLY A 52 -6.91 0.06 -19.25
CA GLY A 52 -7.09 -0.25 -20.67
C GLY A 52 -8.53 -0.66 -20.96
N SER A 53 -8.90 -0.64 -22.23
CA SER A 53 -10.18 -1.19 -22.68
C SER A 53 -10.10 -2.72 -22.64
N LEU A 54 -11.10 -3.33 -22.02
CA LEU A 54 -11.24 -4.79 -21.97
C LEU A 54 -12.37 -5.23 -22.89
N THR A 55 -12.21 -6.40 -23.49
CA THR A 55 -13.23 -7.08 -24.27
C THR A 55 -13.92 -8.12 -23.40
N VAL A 56 -15.25 -8.08 -23.33
CA VAL A 56 -16.08 -9.05 -22.59
C VAL A 56 -15.86 -10.45 -23.16
N GLY A 57 -15.74 -11.45 -22.27
CA GLY A 57 -15.52 -12.85 -22.63
C GLY A 57 -14.10 -13.19 -23.10
N THR A 58 -13.17 -12.24 -23.07
CA THR A 58 -11.76 -12.49 -23.36
C THR A 58 -10.99 -12.70 -22.06
N ALA A 59 -10.20 -13.79 -22.02
CA ALA A 59 -9.33 -14.13 -20.91
C ALA A 59 -7.93 -13.49 -21.04
N ASP A 60 -7.28 -13.32 -19.89
CA ASP A 60 -5.85 -12.97 -19.77
C ASP A 60 -5.44 -11.67 -20.49
N GLN A 61 -6.32 -10.67 -20.49
CA GLN A 61 -6.07 -9.37 -21.09
C GLN A 61 -5.11 -8.58 -20.20
N ALA A 62 -3.94 -8.21 -20.73
CA ALA A 62 -2.97 -7.40 -20.00
C ALA A 62 -3.49 -5.98 -19.80
N ILE A 63 -3.47 -5.50 -18.55
CA ILE A 63 -3.82 -4.10 -18.21
C ILE A 63 -2.60 -3.25 -17.87
N GLY A 64 -1.40 -3.84 -17.91
CA GLY A 64 -0.13 -3.18 -17.63
C GLY A 64 0.55 -3.72 -16.37
N ASN A 65 1.51 -2.96 -15.89
CA ASN A 65 2.32 -3.33 -14.73
C ASN A 65 2.08 -2.33 -13.60
N THR A 66 2.02 -2.83 -12.36
CA THR A 66 2.16 -1.98 -11.18
C THR A 66 3.64 -1.98 -10.77
N ALA A 67 4.23 -0.81 -10.56
CA ALA A 67 5.56 -0.69 -9.99
C ALA A 67 5.46 -0.24 -8.53
N ALA A 68 6.13 -0.93 -7.61
CA ALA A 68 6.14 -0.60 -6.19
C ALA A 68 7.59 -0.55 -5.67
N GLN A 69 7.93 0.45 -4.87
CA GLN A 69 9.24 0.57 -4.26
C GLN A 69 9.06 0.90 -2.78
N CYS A 70 9.84 0.31 -1.90
CA CYS A 70 9.90 0.72 -0.50
C CYS A 70 11.30 0.52 0.08
N ASN A 71 11.79 1.50 0.83
CA ASN A 71 13.10 1.43 1.50
C ASN A 71 13.03 0.87 2.94
N ASP A 72 11.86 0.38 3.35
CA ASP A 72 11.69 -0.23 4.67
C ASP A 72 12.33 -1.63 4.70
N PRO A 73 13.16 -1.95 5.73
CA PRO A 73 13.84 -3.24 5.82
C PRO A 73 12.91 -4.43 6.05
N ASP A 74 11.69 -4.22 6.55
CA ASP A 74 10.66 -5.25 6.70
C ASP A 74 9.77 -5.35 5.45
N GLY A 75 9.91 -4.38 4.52
CA GLY A 75 9.24 -4.36 3.22
C GLY A 75 7.93 -3.59 3.24
N PHE A 76 6.88 -4.11 2.60
CA PHE A 76 5.60 -3.42 2.54
C PHE A 76 4.41 -4.39 2.52
N THR A 77 3.27 -3.89 3.01
CA THR A 77 1.96 -4.51 2.79
C THR A 77 1.27 -3.81 1.64
N ALA A 78 0.85 -4.58 0.63
CA ALA A 78 0.07 -4.10 -0.50
C ALA A 78 -1.41 -4.45 -0.34
N THR A 79 -2.29 -3.54 -0.73
CA THR A 79 -3.74 -3.73 -0.78
C THR A 79 -4.27 -3.39 -2.16
N ILE A 80 -5.13 -4.26 -2.68
CA ILE A 80 -5.80 -4.15 -3.98
C ILE A 80 -7.30 -4.19 -3.73
N ALA A 81 -8.00 -3.17 -4.18
CA ALA A 81 -9.43 -3.03 -3.97
C ALA A 81 -10.13 -2.60 -5.26
N SER A 82 -11.34 -3.12 -5.48
CA SER A 82 -12.24 -2.70 -6.54
C SER A 82 -13.31 -1.77 -5.96
N ALA A 83 -13.61 -0.67 -6.66
CA ALA A 83 -14.70 0.23 -6.31
C ALA A 83 -16.08 -0.46 -6.42
N ASN A 84 -16.20 -1.45 -7.30
CA ASN A 84 -17.44 -2.17 -7.55
C ASN A 84 -17.47 -3.61 -7.02
N GLY A 85 -16.44 -4.06 -6.29
CA GLY A 85 -16.39 -5.42 -5.72
C GLY A 85 -16.11 -6.50 -6.77
N GLY A 86 -15.20 -6.26 -7.71
CA GLY A 86 -14.78 -7.26 -8.70
C GLY A 86 -15.73 -7.42 -9.88
N VAL A 87 -16.58 -6.43 -10.14
CA VAL A 87 -17.49 -6.43 -11.29
C VAL A 87 -17.41 -5.11 -12.06
N LEU A 88 -17.48 -5.20 -13.38
CA LEU A 88 -17.70 -4.04 -14.24
C LEU A 88 -19.19 -3.67 -14.17
N LYS A 89 -19.51 -2.41 -13.88
CA LYS A 89 -20.89 -1.90 -13.87
C LYS A 89 -21.20 -1.17 -15.16
N GLY A 90 -22.36 -1.47 -15.75
CA GLY A 90 -22.90 -0.73 -16.88
C GLY A 90 -23.10 0.75 -16.53
N THR A 91 -23.12 1.60 -17.55
CA THR A 91 -23.36 3.04 -17.39
C THR A 91 -24.80 3.43 -17.72
N GLY A 92 -25.19 4.66 -17.39
CA GLY A 92 -26.54 5.18 -17.71
C GLY A 92 -27.67 4.38 -17.06
N ASN A 93 -28.58 3.86 -17.90
CA ASN A 93 -29.74 3.08 -17.46
C ASN A 93 -29.44 1.57 -17.31
N ASN A 94 -28.24 1.13 -17.69
CA ASN A 94 -27.85 -0.26 -17.62
C ASN A 94 -27.30 -0.60 -16.22
N THR A 95 -28.10 -1.32 -15.43
CA THR A 95 -27.71 -1.77 -14.09
C THR A 95 -27.03 -3.15 -14.09
N GLN A 96 -26.75 -3.73 -15.25
CA GLN A 96 -26.07 -5.03 -15.32
C GLN A 96 -24.62 -4.93 -14.83
N THR A 97 -24.13 -6.05 -14.31
CA THR A 97 -22.76 -6.20 -13.84
C THR A 97 -22.12 -7.41 -14.49
N ILE A 98 -20.86 -7.29 -14.87
CA ILE A 98 -20.08 -8.39 -15.45
C ILE A 98 -18.89 -8.66 -14.53
N ALA A 99 -18.79 -9.88 -14.01
CA ALA A 99 -17.67 -10.23 -13.15
C ALA A 99 -16.36 -10.32 -13.94
N TYR A 100 -15.26 -10.05 -13.25
CA TYR A 100 -13.93 -10.33 -13.78
C TYR A 100 -13.05 -10.91 -12.67
N THR A 101 -11.99 -11.59 -13.09
CA THR A 101 -10.92 -12.05 -12.21
C THR A 101 -9.59 -11.48 -12.66
N MET A 102 -8.66 -11.30 -11.73
CA MET A 102 -7.33 -10.77 -12.01
C MET A 102 -6.25 -11.82 -11.75
N THR A 103 -5.17 -11.77 -12.51
CA THR A 103 -3.94 -12.46 -12.17
C THR A 103 -2.82 -11.44 -12.07
N ILE A 104 -2.08 -11.48 -10.96
CA ILE A 104 -0.96 -10.57 -10.71
C ILE A 104 0.29 -11.42 -10.59
N ALA A 105 1.16 -11.32 -11.59
CA ALA A 105 2.39 -12.08 -11.60
C ALA A 105 3.29 -11.68 -10.43
N ASN A 106 4.07 -12.65 -9.95
CA ASN A 106 4.99 -12.52 -8.83
C ASN A 106 4.33 -12.30 -7.45
N VAL A 107 2.99 -12.32 -7.36
CA VAL A 107 2.29 -12.29 -6.07
C VAL A 107 1.76 -13.69 -5.74
N PRO A 108 2.15 -14.29 -4.60
CA PRO A 108 1.66 -15.61 -4.21
C PRO A 108 0.14 -15.64 -4.09
N SER A 109 -0.50 -16.62 -4.73
CA SER A 109 -1.96 -16.83 -4.70
C SER A 109 -2.80 -15.71 -5.36
N ALA A 110 -2.17 -14.80 -6.11
CA ALA A 110 -2.89 -13.81 -6.91
C ALA A 110 -3.21 -14.33 -8.32
N THR A 111 -3.76 -15.53 -8.41
CA THR A 111 -4.25 -16.15 -9.66
C THR A 111 -5.76 -16.29 -9.62
N ASN A 112 -6.46 -15.88 -10.69
CA ASN A 112 -7.92 -15.84 -10.74
C ASN A 112 -8.54 -15.13 -9.51
N LEU A 113 -7.89 -14.06 -9.08
CA LEU A 113 -8.27 -13.26 -7.93
C LEU A 113 -9.62 -12.58 -8.19
N SER A 114 -10.59 -12.85 -7.32
CA SER A 114 -11.82 -12.05 -7.23
C SER A 114 -11.61 -10.90 -6.27
N LEU A 115 -12.01 -9.70 -6.68
CA LEU A 115 -12.00 -8.49 -5.83
C LEU A 115 -13.36 -8.18 -5.21
N ALA A 116 -14.20 -9.21 -5.00
CA ALA A 116 -15.42 -9.08 -4.19
C ALA A 116 -15.12 -8.56 -2.77
N ASN A 117 -13.92 -8.89 -2.26
CA ASN A 117 -13.32 -8.27 -1.10
C ASN A 117 -11.94 -7.72 -1.49
N GLN A 118 -11.40 -6.79 -0.70
CA GLN A 118 -10.02 -6.35 -0.87
C GLN A 118 -9.06 -7.53 -0.74
N TYR A 119 -8.00 -7.51 -1.54
CA TYR A 119 -6.90 -8.47 -1.46
C TYR A 119 -5.68 -7.81 -0.88
N THR A 120 -5.06 -8.46 0.10
CA THR A 120 -3.86 -7.95 0.79
C THR A 120 -2.76 -8.99 0.74
N PHE A 121 -1.53 -8.55 0.46
CA PHE A 121 -0.35 -9.39 0.55
C PHE A 121 0.82 -8.60 1.12
N THR A 122 1.76 -9.34 1.69
CA THR A 122 2.97 -8.78 2.28
C THR A 122 4.16 -9.18 1.42
N GLN A 123 4.99 -8.20 1.09
CA GLN A 123 6.28 -8.39 0.46
C GLN A 123 7.36 -8.06 1.49
N GLY A 124 8.22 -9.03 1.79
CA GLY A 124 9.34 -8.80 2.71
C GLY A 124 10.37 -7.81 2.16
N GLY A 125 11.16 -7.21 3.04
CA GLY A 125 12.23 -6.30 2.67
C GLY A 125 13.37 -7.06 1.98
N GLU A 126 13.42 -6.96 0.66
CA GLU A 126 14.55 -7.42 -0.15
C GLU A 126 15.22 -6.23 -0.82
N ALA A 127 16.47 -6.39 -1.27
CA ALA A 127 17.13 -5.38 -2.11
C ALA A 127 16.27 -5.00 -3.33
N ASN A 128 15.46 -5.94 -3.83
CA ASN A 128 14.50 -5.73 -4.90
C ASN A 128 13.35 -4.78 -4.52
N ALA A 129 12.90 -4.76 -3.27
CA ALA A 129 11.88 -3.81 -2.82
C ALA A 129 12.43 -2.37 -2.84
N VAL A 130 13.71 -2.20 -2.54
CA VAL A 130 14.42 -0.91 -2.63
C VAL A 130 14.71 -0.53 -4.09
N ALA A 131 14.99 -1.50 -4.96
CA ALA A 131 15.26 -1.26 -6.38
C ALA A 131 14.00 -1.08 -7.25
N GLY A 132 12.84 -1.51 -6.74
CA GLY A 132 11.57 -1.49 -7.44
C GLY A 132 11.09 -2.90 -7.82
N TYR A 133 9.81 -3.15 -7.55
CA TYR A 133 9.11 -4.40 -7.79
C TYR A 133 8.08 -4.19 -8.89
N THR A 134 8.11 -5.02 -9.93
CA THR A 134 7.17 -4.93 -11.06
C THR A 134 6.17 -6.08 -10.99
N LEU A 135 4.89 -5.73 -11.06
CA LEU A 135 3.73 -6.62 -10.95
C LEU A 135 2.91 -6.59 -12.24
N PRO A 136 3.24 -7.42 -13.23
CA PRO A 136 2.40 -7.59 -14.41
C PRO A 136 1.00 -8.07 -14.03
N THR A 137 -0.02 -7.43 -14.58
CA THR A 137 -1.41 -7.72 -14.25
C THR A 137 -2.22 -8.07 -15.50
N THR A 138 -2.92 -9.20 -15.45
CA THR A 138 -3.91 -9.61 -16.46
C THR A 138 -5.31 -9.70 -15.86
N VAL A 139 -6.31 -9.52 -16.70
CA VAL A 139 -7.73 -9.56 -16.35
C VAL A 139 -8.47 -10.51 -17.28
N THR A 140 -9.31 -11.36 -16.70
CA THR A 140 -10.26 -12.20 -17.42
C THR A 140 -11.66 -11.70 -17.13
N VAL A 141 -12.36 -11.24 -18.16
CA VAL A 141 -13.75 -10.75 -18.04
C VAL A 141 -14.69 -11.89 -18.41
N GLU A 142 -15.68 -12.15 -17.55
CA GLU A 142 -16.67 -13.20 -17.79
C GLU A 142 -17.43 -12.96 -19.10
N ASN A 143 -17.88 -14.04 -19.74
CA ASN A 143 -18.81 -14.00 -20.87
C ASN A 143 -20.24 -14.30 -20.39
N PRO A 144 -21.04 -13.30 -20.01
CA PRO A 144 -22.41 -13.54 -19.54
C PRO A 144 -23.30 -14.04 -20.68
N ALA A 145 -24.26 -14.92 -20.37
CA ALA A 145 -25.21 -15.44 -21.35
C ALA A 145 -26.11 -14.35 -21.97
N ILE A 146 -26.34 -13.26 -21.24
CA ILE A 146 -27.09 -12.08 -21.68
C ILE A 146 -26.35 -10.86 -21.14
N ALA A 147 -25.95 -9.94 -22.02
CA ALA A 147 -25.48 -8.60 -21.67
C ALA A 147 -26.03 -7.58 -22.66
N PHE A 148 -26.34 -6.38 -22.18
CA PHE A 148 -26.67 -5.26 -23.06
C PHE A 148 -25.38 -4.66 -23.65
N ALA A 149 -25.44 -4.23 -24.90
CA ALA A 149 -24.36 -3.48 -25.53
C ALA A 149 -24.29 -2.08 -24.89
N ASP A 150 -23.24 -1.84 -24.11
CA ASP A 150 -22.99 -0.60 -23.38
C ASP A 150 -21.54 -0.59 -22.87
N ASP A 151 -21.10 0.53 -22.34
CA ASP A 151 -19.85 0.64 -21.59
C ASP A 151 -20.04 0.09 -20.16
N TYR A 152 -19.11 -0.77 -19.74
CA TYR A 152 -19.01 -1.27 -18.37
C TYR A 152 -17.68 -0.85 -17.77
N SER A 153 -17.69 -0.39 -16.52
CA SER A 153 -16.49 0.16 -15.88
C SER A 153 -16.34 -0.26 -14.42
N ASP A 154 -15.09 -0.27 -13.98
CA ASP A 154 -14.70 -0.40 -12.58
C ASP A 154 -13.38 0.36 -12.38
N THR A 155 -13.05 0.66 -11.13
CA THR A 155 -11.79 1.29 -10.75
C THR A 155 -11.09 0.42 -9.73
N ILE A 156 -9.87 -0.03 -10.07
CA ILE A 156 -8.99 -0.78 -9.16
C ILE A 156 -8.02 0.19 -8.51
N THR A 157 -7.95 0.14 -7.19
CA THR A 157 -6.98 0.91 -6.40
C THR A 157 -5.91 -0.03 -5.88
N PHE A 158 -4.65 0.31 -6.15
CA PHE A 158 -3.49 -0.32 -5.55
C PHE A 158 -2.89 0.62 -4.51
N SER A 159 -2.54 0.10 -3.36
CA SER A 159 -1.91 0.88 -2.27
C SER A 159 -0.86 0.05 -1.57
N ILE A 160 0.15 0.72 -1.01
CA ILE A 160 1.20 0.09 -0.21
C ILE A 160 1.48 0.90 1.05
N VAL A 161 1.89 0.20 2.10
CA VAL A 161 2.30 0.79 3.38
C VAL A 161 3.57 0.07 3.84
N ALA A 162 4.57 0.81 4.32
CA ALA A 162 5.75 0.24 4.97
C ALA A 162 5.34 -0.64 6.17
N GLN A 163 6.14 -1.65 6.49
CA GLN A 163 5.87 -2.56 7.60
C GLN A 163 6.53 -2.14 8.91
#